data_AF-A0A7Z2RPD9-F1
#
_entry.id   AF-A0A7Z2RPD9-F1
#
_cell.length_a   1.000
_cell.length_b   1.000
_cell.length_c   1.000
_cell.angle_alpha   90.00
_cell.angle_beta   90.00
_cell.angle_gamma   90.00
#
_symmetry.space_group_name_H-M   'P 1'
#
loop_
_entity.id
_entity.type
_entity.pdbx_description
1 polymer ?
#
loop_
_entity_poly.entity_id
_entity_poly.type
_entity_poly.pdbx_seq_one_letter_code
_entity_poly.pdbx_strand_id
1 'polypeptide(L)'
;MDIQYIWPLVGVFLGWLLNAISNSRKTRLEERKTIAALLTQLISVQSKLDVYNSIVYYMKQRISDMKRLEEYRYKHAQRTFSKSTDELEELKVAIKNYSLLFPLSATALEETYGSLMVVQNTSLEAGSSNEERYQKMLKVLDYKARTSAESLQYHIFEVSLKHGVVTYLKVRYTDFRKYKRKATDENINSLNEAFSGVDGLLQELEVSHNKAFKSDS
;
A
#
# COMPACT_ATOMS: atom_id res chain seq x y z
N MET A 1 -27.53 13.98 -63.05
CA MET A 1 -27.56 13.27 -61.76
C MET A 1 -27.65 14.32 -60.67
N ASP A 2 -28.78 14.33 -59.97
CA ASP A 2 -29.16 15.42 -59.08
C ASP A 2 -28.34 15.43 -57.79
N ILE A 3 -27.78 16.61 -57.49
CA ILE A 3 -27.04 16.96 -56.27
C ILE A 3 -27.84 16.69 -54.99
N GLN A 4 -29.16 16.53 -55.11
CA GLN A 4 -30.09 16.24 -54.01
C GLN A 4 -29.88 14.87 -53.36
N TYR A 5 -29.26 13.91 -54.04
CA TYR A 5 -28.97 12.58 -53.47
C TYR A 5 -27.65 12.50 -52.70
N ILE A 6 -26.77 13.51 -52.82
CA ILE A 6 -25.46 13.54 -52.17
C ILE A 6 -25.58 14.03 -50.72
N TRP A 7 -26.46 15.01 -50.47
CA TRP A 7 -26.66 15.59 -49.13
C TRP A 7 -27.08 14.59 -48.04
N PRO A 8 -28.01 13.64 -48.27
CA PRO A 8 -28.34 12.61 -47.29
C PRO A 8 -27.15 11.70 -46.96
N LEU A 9 -26.32 11.34 -47.95
CA LEU A 9 -25.13 10.50 -47.76
C LEU A 9 -24.07 11.21 -46.93
N VAL A 10 -23.87 12.52 -47.16
CA VAL A 10 -22.96 13.35 -46.36
C VAL A 10 -23.44 13.43 -44.91
N GLY A 11 -24.75 13.59 -44.68
CA GLY A 11 -25.34 13.60 -43.34
C GLY A 11 -25.11 12.29 -42.57
N VAL A 12 -25.30 11.14 -43.22
CA VAL A 12 -25.03 9.82 -42.61
C VAL A 12 -23.54 9.65 -42.30
N PHE A 13 -22.66 9.99 -43.23
CA PHE A 13 -21.21 9.89 -43.03
C PHE A 13 -20.72 10.77 -41.87
N LEU A 14 -21.20 12.01 -41.80
CA LEU A 14 -20.90 12.92 -40.68
C LEU A 14 -21.44 12.37 -39.35
N GLY A 15 -22.63 11.78 -39.34
CA GLY A 15 -23.18 11.12 -38.15
C GLY A 15 -22.31 9.96 -37.66
N TRP A 16 -21.82 9.12 -38.56
CA TRP A 16 -20.92 8.00 -38.24
C TRP A 16 -19.56 8.50 -37.73
N LEU A 17 -19.00 9.53 -38.37
CA LEU A 17 -17.74 10.13 -37.96
C LEU A 17 -17.85 10.76 -36.57
N LEU A 18 -18.93 11.51 -36.30
CA LEU A 18 -19.18 12.10 -34.99
C LEU A 18 -19.38 11.03 -33.91
N ASN A 19 -20.11 9.96 -34.22
CA ASN A 19 -20.26 8.82 -33.30
C ASN A 19 -18.94 8.11 -33.03
N ALA A 20 -18.10 7.91 -34.05
CA ALA A 20 -16.77 7.31 -33.89
C ALA A 20 -15.87 8.18 -32.99
N ILE A 21 -15.89 9.50 -33.18
CA ILE A 21 -15.14 10.44 -32.34
C ILE A 21 -15.67 10.42 -30.90
N SER A 22 -17.00 10.44 -30.73
CA SER A 22 -17.65 10.38 -29.42
C SER A 22 -17.31 9.09 -28.66
N ASN A 23 -17.45 7.94 -29.32
CA ASN A 23 -17.10 6.65 -28.74
C ASN A 23 -15.61 6.56 -28.41
N SER A 24 -14.72 7.02 -29.29
CA SER A 24 -13.28 7.04 -29.03
C SER A 24 -12.94 7.88 -27.78
N ARG A 25 -13.57 9.05 -27.63
CA ARG A 25 -13.39 9.88 -26.42
C ARG A 25 -13.91 9.18 -25.17
N LYS A 26 -15.06 8.51 -25.24
CA LYS A 26 -15.64 7.76 -24.12
C LYS A 26 -14.72 6.61 -23.68
N THR A 27 -14.23 5.80 -24.62
CA THR A 27 -13.31 4.68 -24.33
C THR A 27 -12.04 5.17 -23.65
N ARG A 28 -11.40 6.22 -24.19
CA ARG A 28 -10.19 6.82 -23.58
C ARG A 28 -10.43 7.33 -22.16
N LEU A 29 -11.61 7.84 -21.88
CA LEU A 29 -11.97 8.35 -20.55
C LEU A 29 -12.16 7.19 -19.56
N GLU A 30 -12.82 6.11 -19.97
CA GLU A 30 -12.97 4.90 -19.16
C GLU A 30 -11.60 4.24 -18.90
N GLU A 31 -10.72 4.13 -19.90
CA GLU A 31 -9.35 3.66 -19.73
C GLU A 31 -8.59 4.48 -18.68
N ARG A 32 -8.66 5.81 -18.78
CA ARG A 32 -8.00 6.71 -17.81
C ARG A 32 -8.55 6.56 -16.41
N LYS A 33 -9.86 6.38 -16.24
CA LYS A 33 -10.47 6.12 -14.93
C LYS A 33 -9.92 4.83 -14.32
N THR A 34 -9.86 3.74 -15.09
CA THR A 34 -9.31 2.46 -14.63
C THR A 34 -7.85 2.61 -14.20
N ILE A 35 -7.03 3.30 -15.00
CA ILE A 35 -5.63 3.56 -14.67
C ILE A 35 -5.51 4.44 -13.41
N ALA A 36 -6.34 5.48 -13.27
CA ALA A 36 -6.34 6.37 -12.10
C ALA A 36 -6.77 5.65 -10.82
N ALA A 37 -7.77 4.77 -10.90
CA ALA A 37 -8.22 3.96 -9.78
C ALA A 37 -7.10 3.04 -9.29
N LEU A 38 -6.44 2.31 -10.21
CA LEU A 38 -5.29 1.48 -9.88
C LEU A 38 -4.14 2.30 -9.27
N LEU A 39 -3.79 3.43 -9.89
CA LEU A 39 -2.71 4.29 -9.40
C LEU A 39 -2.98 4.77 -7.97
N THR A 40 -4.22 5.14 -7.66
CA THR A 40 -4.63 5.58 -6.32
C THR A 40 -4.44 4.44 -5.30
N GLN A 41 -4.87 3.23 -5.64
CA GLN A 41 -4.71 2.06 -4.77
C GLN A 41 -3.24 1.70 -4.54
N LEU A 42 -2.42 1.72 -5.60
CA LEU A 42 -0.98 1.46 -5.48
C LEU A 42 -0.30 2.47 -4.56
N ILE A 43 -0.63 3.76 -4.69
CA ILE A 43 -0.08 4.81 -3.82
C ILE A 43 -0.51 4.62 -2.37
N SER A 44 -1.78 4.27 -2.12
CA SER A 44 -2.30 4.00 -0.77
C SER A 44 -1.55 2.85 -0.10
N VAL A 45 -1.44 1.72 -0.80
CA VAL A 45 -0.77 0.51 -0.31
C VAL A 45 0.73 0.75 -0.11
N GLN A 46 1.38 1.49 -1.01
CA GLN A 46 2.79 1.88 -0.85
C GLN A 46 3.00 2.70 0.44
N SER A 47 2.15 3.69 0.69
CA SER A 47 2.22 4.51 1.91
C SER A 47 2.11 3.66 3.17
N LYS A 48 1.17 2.71 3.20
CA LYS A 48 0.99 1.78 4.31
C LYS A 48 2.17 0.83 4.51
N LEU A 49 2.70 0.26 3.43
CA LEU A 49 3.86 -0.61 3.49
C LEU A 49 5.10 0.14 4.02
N ASP A 50 5.23 1.41 3.64
CA ASP A 50 6.30 2.26 4.14
C ASP A 50 6.19 2.55 5.64
N VAL A 51 4.98 2.84 6.13
CA VAL A 51 4.68 3.00 7.56
C VAL A 51 4.96 1.70 8.31
N TYR A 52 4.49 0.57 7.79
CA TYR A 52 4.75 -0.76 8.33
C TYR A 52 6.25 -1.04 8.48
N ASN A 53 7.02 -0.84 7.40
CA ASN A 53 8.46 -1.08 7.40
C ASN A 53 9.18 -0.21 8.43
N SER A 54 8.77 1.06 8.57
CA SER A 54 9.38 2.01 9.51
C SER A 54 9.11 1.62 10.97
N ILE A 55 7.85 1.29 11.28
CA ILE A 55 7.44 0.88 12.63
C ILE A 55 8.09 -0.45 13.01
N VAL A 56 8.05 -1.45 12.14
CA VAL A 56 8.66 -2.76 12.41
C VAL A 56 10.17 -2.64 12.60
N TYR A 57 10.84 -1.79 11.81
CA TYR A 57 12.27 -1.50 12.00
C TYR A 57 12.56 -0.90 13.38
N TYR A 58 11.78 0.09 13.82
CA TYR A 58 11.94 0.71 15.13
C TYR A 58 11.71 -0.29 16.27
N MET A 59 10.64 -1.09 16.19
CA MET A 59 10.28 -2.01 17.26
C MET A 59 11.29 -3.16 17.42
N LYS A 60 11.95 -3.58 16.34
CA LYS A 60 13.08 -4.54 16.42
C LYS A 60 14.26 -4.04 17.24
N GLN A 61 14.46 -2.73 17.32
CA GLN A 61 15.53 -2.15 18.12
C GLN A 61 15.15 -2.01 19.60
N ARG A 62 13.86 -2.07 19.93
CA ARG A 62 13.33 -1.81 21.27
C ARG A 62 12.87 -3.08 22.00
N ILE A 63 12.30 -4.05 21.29
CA ILE A 63 11.80 -5.29 21.88
C ILE A 63 12.86 -6.39 21.73
N SER A 64 13.45 -6.79 22.87
CA SER A 64 14.41 -7.91 22.92
C SER A 64 13.72 -9.28 22.92
N ASP A 65 12.48 -9.38 23.41
CA ASP A 65 11.70 -10.62 23.43
C ASP A 65 11.09 -10.92 22.05
N MET A 66 11.53 -12.02 21.44
CA MET A 66 11.09 -12.44 20.11
C MET A 66 9.60 -12.74 20.02
N LYS A 67 9.01 -13.34 21.07
CA LYS A 67 7.59 -13.67 21.05
C LYS A 67 6.75 -12.40 21.06
N ARG A 68 7.13 -11.44 21.91
CA ARG A 68 6.49 -10.12 21.98
C ARG A 68 6.69 -9.31 20.69
N LEU A 69 7.88 -9.38 20.09
CA LEU A 69 8.16 -8.74 18.80
C LEU A 69 7.28 -9.33 17.70
N GLU A 70 7.13 -10.65 17.65
CA GLU A 70 6.33 -11.33 16.64
C GLU A 70 4.85 -10.99 16.77
N GLU A 71 4.31 -11.05 17.99
CA GLU A 71 2.93 -10.64 18.25
C GLU A 71 2.68 -9.21 17.81
N TYR A 72 3.61 -8.29 18.11
CA TYR A 72 3.50 -6.91 17.68
C TYR A 72 3.55 -6.79 16.16
N ARG A 73 4.54 -7.39 15.51
CA ARG A 73 4.74 -7.33 14.05
C ARG A 73 3.52 -7.86 13.32
N TYR A 74 3.00 -9.03 13.73
CA TYR A 74 1.85 -9.66 13.11
C TYR A 74 0.57 -8.83 13.32
N LYS A 75 0.27 -8.41 14.57
CA LYS A 75 -0.88 -7.54 14.86
C LYS A 75 -0.79 -6.21 14.13
N HIS A 76 0.40 -5.63 14.00
CA HIS A 76 0.63 -4.39 13.26
C HIS A 76 0.43 -4.60 11.75
N ALA A 77 0.94 -5.68 11.18
CA ALA A 77 0.69 -6.03 9.77
C ALA A 77 -0.81 -6.13 9.49
N GLN A 78 -1.54 -6.90 10.29
CA GLN A 78 -2.99 -7.05 10.18
C GLN A 78 -3.69 -5.69 10.32
N ARG A 79 -3.37 -4.88 11.33
CA ARG A 79 -3.99 -3.56 11.49
C ARG A 79 -3.71 -2.59 10.34
N THR A 80 -2.47 -2.55 9.85
CA THR A 80 -2.07 -1.64 8.77
C THR A 80 -2.81 -1.97 7.48
N PHE A 81 -3.02 -3.26 7.19
CA PHE A 81 -3.68 -3.70 5.97
C PHE A 81 -5.19 -3.97 6.10
N SER A 82 -5.79 -4.01 7.31
CA SER A 82 -7.20 -4.39 7.51
C SER A 82 -8.14 -3.30 8.08
N LYS A 83 -7.66 -2.10 8.47
CA LYS A 83 -8.47 -1.18 9.31
C LYS A 83 -9.56 -0.33 8.65
N SER A 84 -9.67 -0.26 7.32
CA SER A 84 -10.75 0.51 6.68
C SER A 84 -10.85 0.11 5.21
N THR A 85 -11.86 -0.70 4.89
CA THR A 85 -12.00 -1.36 3.57
C THR A 85 -10.81 -2.28 3.27
N ASP A 86 -11.05 -3.42 2.67
CA ASP A 86 -10.03 -4.43 2.44
C ASP A 86 -9.15 -3.93 1.28
N GLU A 87 -8.29 -2.93 1.52
CA GLU A 87 -7.57 -2.16 0.48
C GLU A 87 -6.72 -3.07 -0.41
N LEU A 88 -6.27 -4.21 0.13
CA LEU A 88 -5.61 -5.25 -0.66
C LEU A 88 -6.60 -5.94 -1.61
N GLU A 89 -7.84 -6.21 -1.20
CA GLU A 89 -8.88 -6.66 -2.12
C GLU A 89 -9.33 -5.56 -3.09
N GLU A 90 -9.39 -4.28 -2.67
CA GLU A 90 -9.64 -3.17 -3.60
C GLU A 90 -8.52 -3.06 -4.64
N LEU A 91 -7.26 -3.22 -4.23
CA LEU A 91 -6.10 -3.30 -5.11
C LEU A 91 -6.24 -4.48 -6.08
N LYS A 92 -6.62 -5.67 -5.60
CA LYS A 92 -6.85 -6.84 -6.44
C LYS A 92 -7.96 -6.63 -7.46
N VAL A 93 -9.07 -6.00 -7.06
CA VAL A 93 -10.15 -5.61 -7.98
C VAL A 93 -9.65 -4.60 -9.01
N ALA A 94 -8.85 -3.62 -8.59
CA ALA A 94 -8.26 -2.63 -9.51
C ALA A 94 -7.28 -3.29 -10.50
N ILE A 95 -6.46 -4.25 -10.06
CA ILE A 95 -5.57 -5.05 -10.91
C ILE A 95 -6.38 -5.85 -11.93
N LYS A 96 -7.47 -6.50 -11.48
CA LYS A 96 -8.36 -7.25 -12.37
C LYS A 96 -9.02 -6.36 -13.44
N ASN A 97 -9.45 -5.16 -13.08
CA ASN A 97 -10.00 -4.22 -14.06
C ASN A 97 -8.92 -3.70 -15.02
N TYR A 98 -7.71 -3.50 -14.52
CA TYR A 98 -6.56 -3.07 -15.30
C TYR A 98 -6.05 -4.16 -16.26
N SER A 99 -6.19 -5.45 -15.91
CA SER A 99 -5.78 -6.56 -16.77
C SER A 99 -6.56 -6.64 -18.08
N LEU A 100 -7.78 -6.09 -18.11
CA LEU A 100 -8.59 -5.94 -19.33
C LEU A 100 -7.92 -5.01 -20.36
N LEU A 101 -7.05 -4.10 -19.91
CA LEU A 101 -6.36 -3.12 -20.75
C LEU A 101 -4.88 -3.49 -20.97
N PHE A 102 -4.21 -3.98 -19.93
CA PHE A 102 -2.77 -4.26 -19.94
C PHE A 102 -2.44 -5.58 -19.23
N PRO A 103 -2.72 -6.74 -19.86
CA PRO A 103 -2.62 -8.05 -19.19
C PRO A 103 -1.21 -8.37 -18.68
N LEU A 104 -0.17 -8.10 -19.48
CA LEU A 104 1.22 -8.38 -19.10
C LEU A 104 1.66 -7.60 -17.85
N SER A 105 1.33 -6.30 -17.79
CA SER A 105 1.61 -5.46 -16.63
C SER A 105 0.79 -5.87 -15.41
N ALA A 106 -0.44 -6.35 -15.62
CA ALA A 106 -1.30 -6.85 -14.55
C ALA A 106 -0.74 -8.12 -13.91
N THR A 107 -0.15 -9.04 -14.67
CA THR A 107 0.48 -10.25 -14.11
C THR A 107 1.61 -9.91 -13.13
N ALA A 108 2.48 -8.96 -13.47
CA ALA A 108 3.55 -8.52 -12.57
C ALA A 108 2.99 -7.83 -11.30
N LEU A 109 1.89 -7.08 -11.44
CA LEU A 109 1.15 -6.51 -10.31
C LEU A 109 0.54 -7.58 -9.41
N GLU A 110 0.01 -8.67 -9.97
CA GLU A 110 -0.52 -9.81 -9.20
C GLU A 110 0.57 -10.51 -8.37
N GLU A 111 1.78 -10.66 -8.91
CA GLU A 111 2.93 -11.20 -8.16
C GLU A 111 3.31 -10.29 -6.98
N THR A 112 3.29 -8.98 -7.20
CA THR A 112 3.52 -7.98 -6.14
C THR A 112 2.42 -8.06 -5.08
N TYR A 113 1.15 -8.14 -5.49
CA TYR A 113 0.02 -8.35 -4.58
C TYR A 113 0.17 -9.64 -3.76
N GLY A 114 0.52 -10.76 -4.38
CA GLY A 114 0.77 -12.02 -3.68
C GLY A 114 1.89 -11.89 -2.63
N SER A 115 2.96 -11.14 -2.96
CA SER A 115 4.04 -10.86 -2.02
C SER A 115 3.59 -10.00 -0.83
N LEU A 116 2.70 -9.04 -1.04
CA LEU A 116 2.09 -8.25 0.05
C LEU A 116 1.21 -9.10 0.95
N MET A 117 0.40 -9.99 0.37
CA MET A 117 -0.44 -10.93 1.12
C MET A 117 0.41 -11.85 2.02
N VAL A 118 1.57 -12.29 1.54
CA VAL A 118 2.53 -13.05 2.36
C VAL A 118 3.01 -12.19 3.54
N VAL A 119 3.39 -10.93 3.33
CA VAL A 119 3.85 -10.05 4.42
C VAL A 119 2.77 -9.82 5.47
N GLN A 120 1.52 -9.61 5.05
CA GLN A 120 0.38 -9.41 5.95
C GLN A 120 0.05 -10.66 6.76
N ASN A 121 -0.05 -11.82 6.11
CA ASN A 121 -0.68 -13.01 6.68
C ASN A 121 0.32 -14.01 7.28
N THR A 122 1.61 -13.87 7.01
CA THR A 122 2.61 -14.78 7.60
C THR A 122 2.79 -14.46 9.08
N SER A 123 2.44 -15.41 9.94
CA SER A 123 2.86 -15.46 11.35
C SER A 123 4.12 -16.32 11.48
N LEU A 124 5.07 -15.87 12.31
CA LEU A 124 6.32 -16.58 12.62
C LEU A 124 6.29 -17.20 14.03
N GLU A 125 5.10 -17.33 14.65
CA GLU A 125 4.93 -17.95 15.97
C GLU A 125 5.55 -19.36 16.05
N ALA A 126 5.41 -20.18 15.01
CA ALA A 126 6.03 -21.51 14.97
C ALA A 126 7.58 -21.46 14.99
N GLY A 127 8.17 -20.33 14.62
CA GLY A 127 9.61 -20.09 14.66
C GLY A 127 10.07 -19.48 15.99
N SER A 128 9.19 -18.87 16.80
CA SER A 128 9.60 -18.08 17.96
C SER A 128 10.23 -18.90 19.10
N SER A 129 10.08 -20.24 19.08
CA SER A 129 10.73 -21.15 20.03
C SER A 129 12.20 -21.42 19.73
N ASN A 130 12.68 -21.12 18.51
CA ASN A 130 14.07 -21.27 18.12
C ASN A 130 14.56 -19.95 17.51
N GLU A 131 15.41 -19.24 18.27
CA GLU A 131 15.91 -17.92 17.91
C GLU A 131 16.56 -17.89 16.50
N GLU A 132 17.42 -18.85 16.18
CA GLU A 132 18.09 -18.87 14.89
C GLU A 132 17.10 -19.02 13.72
N ARG A 133 16.13 -19.93 13.88
CA ARG A 133 15.07 -20.15 12.88
C ARG A 133 14.19 -18.92 12.74
N TYR A 134 13.80 -18.30 13.85
CA TYR A 134 13.01 -17.07 13.86
C TYR A 134 13.73 -15.94 13.12
N GLN A 135 14.99 -15.68 13.45
CA GLN A 135 15.79 -14.63 12.81
C GLN A 135 15.94 -14.87 11.30
N LYS A 136 16.14 -16.12 10.85
CA LYS A 136 16.19 -16.46 9.43
C LYS A 136 14.86 -16.16 8.73
N MET A 137 13.74 -16.60 9.30
CA MET A 137 12.42 -16.36 8.72
C MET A 137 12.07 -14.86 8.69
N LEU A 138 12.40 -14.13 9.76
CA LEU A 138 12.20 -12.68 9.85
C LEU A 138 12.99 -11.93 8.77
N LYS A 139 14.26 -12.30 8.53
CA LYS A 139 15.08 -11.72 7.44
C LYS A 139 14.46 -11.94 6.07
N VAL A 140 13.91 -13.13 5.80
CA VAL A 140 13.21 -13.43 4.54
C VAL A 140 11.95 -12.57 4.40
N LEU A 141 11.19 -12.42 5.48
CA LEU A 141 9.98 -11.61 5.46
C LEU A 141 10.28 -10.12 5.24
N ASP A 142 11.33 -9.60 5.88
CA ASP A 142 11.81 -8.23 5.68
C ASP A 142 12.28 -8.00 4.24
N TYR A 143 13.01 -8.96 3.70
CA TYR A 143 13.46 -8.91 2.31
C TYR A 143 12.26 -8.87 1.36
N LYS A 144 11.23 -9.69 1.59
CA LYS A 144 9.98 -9.65 0.83
C LYS A 144 9.28 -8.29 0.97
N ALA A 145 9.15 -7.76 2.18
CA ALA A 145 8.50 -6.46 2.40
C ALA A 145 9.22 -5.30 1.69
N ARG A 146 10.56 -5.31 1.66
CA ARG A 146 11.36 -4.33 0.92
C ARG A 146 11.21 -4.50 -0.59
N THR A 147 11.32 -5.73 -1.09
CA THR A 147 11.17 -6.02 -2.52
C THR A 147 9.77 -5.66 -3.02
N SER A 148 8.73 -5.89 -2.23
CA SER A 148 7.37 -5.45 -2.53
C SER A 148 7.26 -3.93 -2.61
N ALA A 149 7.95 -3.18 -1.75
CA ALA A 149 7.95 -1.72 -1.79
C ALA A 149 8.64 -1.17 -3.05
N GLU A 150 9.76 -1.78 -3.45
CA GLU A 150 10.46 -1.42 -4.69
C GLU A 150 9.60 -1.75 -5.93
N SER A 151 8.96 -2.92 -5.94
CA SER A 151 8.09 -3.37 -7.03
C SER A 151 6.84 -2.49 -7.16
N LEU A 152 6.19 -2.16 -6.04
CA LEU A 152 5.08 -1.20 -6.01
C LEU A 152 5.52 0.17 -6.56
N GLN A 153 6.68 0.67 -6.16
CA GLN A 153 7.21 1.93 -6.66
C GLN A 153 7.43 1.88 -8.18
N TYR A 154 7.99 0.79 -8.70
CA TYR A 154 8.16 0.57 -10.13
C TYR A 154 6.81 0.60 -10.86
N HIS A 155 5.81 -0.13 -10.36
CA HIS A 155 4.48 -0.15 -10.96
C HIS A 155 3.76 1.20 -10.88
N ILE A 156 3.94 1.96 -9.81
CA ILE A 156 3.41 3.34 -9.70
C ILE A 156 3.97 4.21 -10.83
N PHE A 157 5.27 4.11 -11.13
CA PHE A 157 5.87 4.85 -12.24
C PHE A 157 5.36 4.37 -13.60
N GLU A 158 5.26 3.06 -13.81
CA GLU A 158 4.74 2.49 -15.05
C GLU A 158 3.28 2.90 -15.31
N VAL A 159 2.41 2.74 -14.31
CA VAL A 159 0.97 3.04 -14.39
C VAL A 159 0.75 4.54 -14.53
N SER A 160 1.52 5.39 -13.83
CA SER A 160 1.42 6.85 -13.97
C SER A 160 1.86 7.34 -15.36
N LEU A 161 2.85 6.71 -15.99
CA LEU A 161 3.23 7.00 -17.37
C LEU A 161 2.10 6.67 -18.35
N LYS A 162 1.43 5.53 -18.16
CA LYS A 162 0.25 5.13 -18.95
C LYS A 162 -0.95 6.06 -18.73
N HIS A 163 -1.11 6.63 -17.54
CA HIS A 163 -2.13 7.65 -17.28
C HIS A 163 -1.83 8.95 -18.05
N GLY A 164 -0.56 9.36 -18.06
CA GLY A 164 -0.07 10.48 -18.87
C GLY A 164 1.17 11.14 -18.27
N VAL A 165 1.94 11.80 -19.13
CA VAL A 165 3.24 12.42 -18.79
C VAL A 165 3.11 13.40 -17.61
N VAL A 166 2.06 14.20 -17.54
CA VAL A 166 1.85 15.14 -16.42
C VAL A 166 1.71 14.41 -15.09
N THR A 167 0.96 13.31 -15.05
CA THR A 167 0.81 12.48 -13.85
C THR A 167 2.11 11.80 -13.49
N TYR A 168 2.83 11.27 -14.47
CA TYR A 168 4.16 10.71 -14.26
C TYR A 168 5.14 11.73 -13.65
N LEU A 169 5.22 12.94 -14.20
CA LEU A 169 6.07 14.00 -13.67
C LEU A 169 5.65 14.37 -12.25
N LYS A 170 4.34 14.49 -11.98
CA LYS A 170 3.85 14.69 -10.61
C LYS A 170 4.30 13.57 -9.70
N VAL A 171 4.13 12.31 -10.07
CA VAL A 171 4.53 11.17 -9.22
C VAL A 171 6.05 11.10 -9.02
N ARG A 172 6.83 11.48 -10.03
CA ARG A 172 8.29 11.48 -10.01
C ARG A 172 8.90 12.62 -9.19
N TYR A 173 8.36 13.82 -9.30
CA TYR A 173 8.93 15.05 -8.73
C TYR A 173 8.18 15.59 -7.51
N THR A 174 6.89 15.25 -7.37
CA THR A 174 6.24 15.39 -6.07
C THR A 174 6.84 14.27 -5.25
N ASP A 175 7.88 14.60 -4.49
CA ASP A 175 8.49 13.71 -3.52
C ASP A 175 7.36 13.23 -2.61
N PHE A 176 6.79 12.06 -2.90
CA PHE A 176 5.96 11.32 -1.95
C PHE A 176 6.74 11.12 -0.63
N ARG A 177 8.08 11.22 -0.69
CA ARG A 177 9.02 11.31 0.43
C ARG A 177 8.90 12.58 1.29
N LYS A 178 8.45 13.73 0.77
CA LYS A 178 8.29 14.98 1.55
C LYS A 178 7.09 14.93 2.49
N TYR A 179 5.98 14.29 2.07
CA TYR A 179 4.90 13.93 2.99
C TYR A 179 5.35 12.83 3.97
N LYS A 180 6.17 11.90 3.51
CA LYS A 180 6.81 10.85 4.31
C LYS A 180 7.67 11.42 5.45
N ARG A 181 8.54 12.42 5.22
CA ARG A 181 9.36 13.02 6.30
C ARG A 181 8.52 13.70 7.37
N LYS A 182 7.52 14.51 6.98
CA LYS A 182 6.61 15.13 7.95
C LYS A 182 5.81 14.09 8.74
N ALA A 183 5.24 13.09 8.06
CA ALA A 183 4.53 12.00 8.72
C ALA A 183 5.47 11.10 9.55
N THR A 184 6.75 10.95 9.19
CA THR A 184 7.72 10.13 9.94
C THR A 184 8.16 10.86 11.19
N ASP A 185 8.47 12.15 11.14
CA ASP A 185 8.85 12.93 12.32
C ASP A 185 7.66 13.11 13.28
N GLU A 186 6.46 13.36 12.75
CA GLU A 186 5.22 13.52 13.54
C GLU A 186 4.70 12.17 14.07
N ASN A 187 4.81 11.06 13.31
CA ASN A 187 4.50 9.72 13.82
C ASN A 187 5.56 9.21 14.80
N ILE A 188 6.85 9.49 14.60
CA ILE A 188 7.90 9.11 15.55
C ILE A 188 7.73 9.92 16.84
N ASN A 189 7.42 11.22 16.75
CA ASN A 189 7.17 12.05 17.93
C ASN A 189 5.89 11.64 18.66
N SER A 190 4.78 11.40 17.95
CA SER A 190 3.54 10.92 18.59
C SER A 190 3.65 9.48 19.11
N LEU A 191 4.46 8.61 18.48
CA LEU A 191 4.81 7.30 19.05
C LEU A 191 5.68 7.47 20.30
N ASN A 192 6.70 8.33 20.28
CA ASN A 192 7.53 8.60 21.45
C ASN A 192 6.70 9.19 22.61
N GLU A 193 5.78 10.11 22.32
CA GLU A 193 4.83 10.65 23.32
C GLU A 193 3.90 9.57 23.85
N ALA A 194 3.27 8.78 22.98
CA ALA A 194 2.38 7.69 23.38
C ALA A 194 3.12 6.60 24.19
N PHE A 195 4.36 6.27 23.83
CA PHE A 195 5.18 5.30 24.56
C PHE A 195 5.73 5.87 25.86
N SER A 196 6.10 7.16 25.92
CA SER A 196 6.50 7.82 27.17
C SER A 196 5.37 7.84 28.20
N GLY A 197 4.11 8.00 27.74
CA GLY A 197 2.93 7.87 28.60
C GLY A 197 2.68 6.44 29.09
N VAL A 198 2.97 5.43 28.26
CA VAL A 198 2.83 4.01 28.65
C VAL A 198 3.93 3.57 29.61
N ASP A 199 5.19 3.98 29.39
CA ASP A 199 6.29 3.70 30.30
C ASP A 199 6.06 4.36 31.67
N GLY A 200 5.51 5.59 31.70
CA GLY A 200 5.08 6.25 32.93
C GLY A 200 3.98 5.49 33.68
N LEU A 201 2.98 4.96 32.97
CA LEU A 201 1.91 4.16 33.57
C LEU A 201 2.39 2.80 34.08
N LEU A 202 3.32 2.15 33.37
CA LEU A 202 3.93 0.88 33.81
C LEU A 202 4.79 1.11 35.06
N GLN A 203 5.49 2.24 35.13
CA GLN A 203 6.31 2.61 36.29
C GLN A 203 5.43 2.99 37.50
N GLU A 204 4.30 3.68 37.30
CA GLU A 204 3.31 3.91 38.36
C GLU A 204 2.67 2.61 38.85
N LEU A 205 2.38 1.66 37.95
CA LEU A 205 1.86 0.34 38.31
C LEU A 205 2.88 -0.48 39.10
N GLU A 206 4.16 -0.48 38.73
CA GLU A 206 5.22 -1.15 39.51
C GLU A 206 5.44 -0.51 40.89
N VAL A 207 5.36 0.82 40.99
CA VAL A 207 5.47 1.54 42.27
C VAL A 207 4.24 1.30 43.16
N SER A 208 3.04 1.24 42.57
CA SER A 208 1.79 0.90 43.26
C SER A 208 1.82 -0.54 43.79
N HIS A 209 2.25 -1.50 42.96
CA HIS A 209 2.34 -2.91 43.33
C HIS A 209 3.39 -3.17 44.42
N ASN A 210 4.53 -2.46 44.38
CA ASN A 210 5.55 -2.54 45.42
C ASN A 210 5.16 -1.81 46.73
N LYS A 211 4.30 -0.79 46.67
CA LYS A 211 3.75 -0.16 47.88
C LYS A 211 2.70 -1.05 48.56
N ALA A 212 1.84 -1.71 47.79
CA ALA A 212 0.85 -2.65 48.33
C ALA A 212 1.50 -3.86 49.02
N PHE A 213 2.62 -4.37 48.49
CA PHE A 213 3.35 -5.48 49.14
C PHE A 213 4.14 -5.07 50.38
N LYS A 214 4.47 -3.78 50.56
CA LYS A 214 5.18 -3.27 51.74
C LYS A 214 4.26 -2.79 52.87
N SER A 215 2.95 -2.64 52.63
CA SER A 215 1.99 -2.31 53.69
C SER A 215 1.42 -3.53 54.41
N ASP A 216 1.62 -4.73 53.86
CA ASP A 216 1.08 -5.99 54.38
C ASP A 216 2.15 -6.88 55.07
N SER A 217 3.30 -6.30 55.42
CA SER A 217 4.39 -6.93 56.22
C SER A 217 4.80 -6.04 57.37
#